data_AF-A0A5E4LHD6-F1
#
_entry.id   AF-A0A5E4LHD6-F1
#
_cell.length_a   1.000
_cell.length_b   1.000
_cell.length_c   1.000
_cell.angle_alpha   90.00
_cell.angle_beta   90.00
_cell.angle_gamma   90.00
#
_symmetry.space_group_name_H-M   'P 1'
#
loop_
_entity.id
_entity.type
_entity.pdbx_description
1 polymer ?
#
loop_
_entity_poly.entity_id
_entity_poly.type
_entity_poly.pdbx_seq_one_letter_code
_entity_poly.pdbx_strand_id
1 'polypeptide(L)'
;MAKVCIVCEKEKSGYPVEDDAVIHAIRRVKQAFKVARNNELVVCEDCLEEHRKKRQKYEKNLVMHVVIAAIVLIIFFFVSVFSPSGISFTGILLGILLAALVVGLSVFNHWPKIAESGAKAAAPAEAKKAAKGKKRK
;
A
#
# COMPACT_ATOMS: atom_id res chain seq x y z
N MET A 1 -15.12 -15.26 0.14
CA MET A 1 -14.72 -13.91 0.60
C MET A 1 -15.18 -12.90 -0.44
N ALA A 2 -15.61 -11.70 -0.04
CA ALA A 2 -16.02 -10.69 -1.01
C ALA A 2 -14.78 -10.11 -1.70
N LYS A 3 -14.81 -10.04 -3.04
CA LYS A 3 -13.77 -9.39 -3.86
C LYS A 3 -14.19 -7.95 -4.10
N VAL A 4 -13.43 -6.99 -3.58
CA VAL A 4 -13.78 -5.58 -3.66
C VAL A 4 -12.73 -4.84 -4.48
N CYS A 5 -13.19 -4.04 -5.44
CA CYS A 5 -12.29 -3.20 -6.22
C CYS A 5 -11.71 -2.08 -5.34
N ILE A 6 -10.39 -1.94 -5.30
CA ILE A 6 -9.72 -0.89 -4.50
C ILE A 6 -10.01 0.54 -5.02
N VAL A 7 -10.41 0.68 -6.28
CA VAL A 7 -10.64 2.00 -6.90
C VAL A 7 -12.08 2.46 -6.76
N CYS A 8 -13.04 1.58 -7.07
CA CYS A 8 -14.47 1.93 -7.05
C CYS A 8 -15.26 1.36 -5.87
N GLU A 9 -14.61 0.61 -4.96
CA GLU A 9 -15.18 -0.02 -3.77
C GLU A 9 -16.39 -0.94 -4.02
N LYS A 10 -16.65 -1.29 -5.28
CA LYS A 10 -17.71 -2.21 -5.69
C LYS A 10 -17.21 -3.65 -5.63
N GLU A 11 -18.13 -4.56 -5.31
CA GLU A 11 -17.88 -6.00 -5.41
C GLU A 11 -17.80 -6.40 -6.88
N LYS A 12 -16.58 -6.67 -7.36
CA LYS A 12 -16.29 -7.04 -8.75
C LYS A 12 -15.21 -8.10 -8.80
N SER A 13 -15.18 -8.86 -9.88
CA SER A 13 -14.01 -9.67 -10.22
C SER A 13 -12.96 -8.81 -10.94
N GLY A 14 -11.69 -9.16 -10.78
CA GLY A 14 -10.59 -8.35 -11.29
C GLY A 14 -9.23 -8.98 -11.02
N TYR A 15 -8.19 -8.21 -11.28
CA TYR A 15 -6.82 -8.61 -11.02
C TYR A 15 -6.52 -8.54 -9.52
N PRO A 16 -5.96 -9.58 -8.91
CA PRO A 16 -5.61 -9.57 -7.51
C PRO A 16 -4.53 -8.53 -7.23
N VAL A 17 -4.71 -7.79 -6.15
CA VAL A 17 -3.72 -6.86 -5.62
C VAL A 17 -2.75 -7.64 -4.73
N GLU A 18 -1.46 -7.36 -4.86
CA GLU A 18 -0.44 -7.96 -4.02
C GLU A 18 -0.58 -7.46 -2.57
N ASP A 19 -0.66 -8.39 -1.62
CA ASP A 19 -0.75 -8.08 -0.20
C ASP A 19 0.63 -7.71 0.35
N ASP A 20 1.03 -6.46 0.11
CA ASP A 20 2.27 -5.91 0.62
C ASP A 20 2.24 -5.74 2.16
N ALA A 21 3.43 -5.67 2.78
CA ALA A 21 3.58 -5.43 4.22
C ALA A 21 2.83 -4.18 4.71
N VAL A 22 2.68 -3.17 3.83
CA VAL A 22 1.91 -1.95 4.09
C VAL A 22 0.41 -2.25 4.20
N ILE A 23 -0.15 -3.04 3.28
CA ILE A 23 -1.56 -3.46 3.34
C ILE A 23 -1.81 -4.30 4.59
N HIS A 24 -0.87 -5.19 4.94
CA HIS A 24 -0.96 -5.99 6.16
C HIS A 24 -0.93 -5.12 7.43
N ALA A 25 -0.07 -4.08 7.47
CA ALA A 25 -0.02 -3.13 8.58
C ALA A 25 -1.34 -2.35 8.70
N ILE A 26 -1.85 -1.81 7.59
CA ILE A 26 -3.12 -1.08 7.55
C ILE A 26 -4.28 -1.99 7.99
N ARG A 27 -4.32 -3.25 7.55
CA ARG A 27 -5.33 -4.21 7.99
C ARG A 27 -5.24 -4.49 9.48
N ARG A 28 -4.04 -4.68 10.04
CA ARG A 28 -3.86 -4.86 11.49
C ARG A 28 -4.36 -3.66 12.29
N VAL A 29 -4.04 -2.45 11.83
CA VAL A 29 -4.55 -1.22 12.45
C VAL A 29 -6.07 -1.18 12.38
N LYS A 30 -6.66 -1.39 11.19
CA LYS A 30 -8.13 -1.40 11.02
C LYS A 30 -8.82 -2.52 11.82
N GLN A 31 -8.17 -3.67 11.99
CA GLN A 31 -8.64 -4.77 12.84
C GLN A 31 -8.60 -4.38 14.32
N ALA A 32 -7.53 -3.71 14.77
CA ALA A 32 -7.44 -3.19 16.14
C ALA A 32 -8.56 -2.17 16.44
N PHE A 33 -8.92 -1.34 15.45
CA PHE A 33 -10.07 -0.42 15.54
C PHE A 33 -11.44 -1.08 15.27
N LYS A 34 -11.50 -2.40 15.03
CA LYS A 34 -12.72 -3.18 14.71
C LYS A 34 -13.50 -2.69 13.47
N VAL A 35 -12.85 -1.97 12.56
CA VAL A 35 -13.47 -1.45 11.31
C VAL A 35 -13.22 -2.37 10.12
N ALA A 36 -12.33 -3.37 10.25
CA ALA A 36 -11.88 -4.18 9.11
C ALA A 36 -12.96 -5.12 8.54
N ARG A 37 -13.07 -5.12 7.21
CA ARG A 37 -13.74 -6.16 6.42
C ARG A 37 -12.66 -7.07 5.82
N ASN A 38 -12.69 -8.38 6.10
CA ASN A 38 -11.78 -9.39 5.54
C ASN A 38 -12.10 -9.66 4.06
N ASN A 39 -11.91 -8.65 3.23
CA ASN A 39 -12.20 -8.67 1.81
C ASN A 39 -10.91 -8.85 1.00
N GLU A 40 -11.02 -9.56 -0.11
CA GLU A 40 -9.93 -9.70 -1.07
C GLU A 40 -9.92 -8.47 -1.98
N LEU A 41 -8.78 -7.77 -2.04
CA LEU A 41 -8.64 -6.54 -2.83
C LEU A 41 -8.31 -6.91 -4.27
N VAL A 42 -9.10 -6.39 -5.20
CA VAL A 42 -8.89 -6.59 -6.64
C VAL A 42 -8.91 -5.24 -7.37
N VAL A 43 -8.48 -5.23 -8.63
CA VAL A 43 -8.66 -4.10 -9.56
C VAL A 43 -9.52 -4.60 -10.71
N CYS A 44 -10.72 -4.03 -10.89
CA CYS A 44 -11.56 -4.38 -12.05
C CYS A 44 -10.94 -3.85 -13.36
N GLU A 45 -11.26 -4.51 -14.48
CA GLU A 45 -10.77 -4.13 -15.82
C GLU A 45 -11.05 -2.64 -16.14
N ASP A 46 -12.24 -2.14 -15.78
CA ASP A 46 -12.63 -0.73 -15.99
C ASP A 46 -11.74 0.28 -15.26
N CYS A 47 -11.14 -0.09 -14.13
CA CYS A 47 -10.36 0.81 -13.27
C CYS A 47 -8.85 0.60 -13.41
N LEU A 48 -8.41 -0.26 -14.32
CA LEU A 48 -7.01 -0.64 -14.48
C LEU A 48 -6.16 0.57 -14.93
N GLU A 49 -6.68 1.37 -15.87
CA GLU A 49 -6.00 2.60 -16.31
C GLU A 49 -5.87 3.63 -15.19
N GLU A 50 -6.93 3.81 -14.40
CA GLU A 50 -6.91 4.75 -13.28
C GLU A 50 -5.94 4.28 -12.19
N HIS A 51 -5.92 2.97 -11.89
CA HIS A 51 -4.96 2.37 -10.97
C HIS A 51 -3.52 2.61 -11.44
N ARG A 52 -3.23 2.40 -12.73
CA ARG A 52 -1.90 2.63 -13.31
C ARG A 52 -1.46 4.09 -13.19
N LYS A 53 -2.37 5.04 -13.46
CA LYS A 53 -2.12 6.49 -13.28
C LYS A 53 -1.82 6.84 -11.82
N LYS A 54 -2.63 6.32 -10.88
CA LYS A 54 -2.42 6.54 -9.43
C LYS A 54 -1.10 5.94 -8.95
N ARG A 55 -0.74 4.75 -9.43
CA ARG A 55 0.52 4.08 -9.10
C ARG A 55 1.73 4.88 -9.59
N GLN A 56 1.71 5.37 -10.82
CA GLN A 56 2.78 6.24 -11.32
C GLN A 56 2.91 7.54 -10.54
N LYS A 57 1.78 8.15 -10.13
CA LYS A 57 1.78 9.35 -9.28
C LYS A 57 2.37 9.04 -7.90
N TYR A 58 2.01 7.90 -7.32
CA TYR A 58 2.58 7.43 -6.06
C TYR A 58 4.09 7.26 -6.15
N GLU A 59 4.60 6.60 -7.19
CA GLU A 59 6.04 6.39 -7.36
C GLU A 59 6.80 7.71 -7.52
N LYS A 60 6.29 8.66 -8.32
CA LYS A 60 6.88 10.01 -8.43
C LYS A 60 6.87 10.75 -7.09
N ASN A 61 5.76 10.68 -6.37
CA ASN A 61 5.65 11.30 -5.06
C ASN A 61 6.62 10.66 -4.06
N LEU A 62 6.73 9.34 -4.03
CA LEU A 62 7.66 8.63 -3.15
C LEU A 62 9.10 9.07 -3.42
N VAL A 63 9.51 9.09 -4.69
CA VAL A 63 10.84 9.58 -5.09
C VAL A 63 11.05 11.03 -4.63
N MET A 64 10.07 11.92 -4.83
CA MET A 64 10.14 13.29 -4.35
C MET A 64 10.29 13.38 -2.82
N HIS A 65 9.56 12.57 -2.06
CA HIS A 65 9.66 12.56 -0.59
C HIS A 65 11.02 12.04 -0.12
N VAL A 66 11.58 11.03 -0.79
CA VAL A 66 12.93 10.52 -0.51
C VAL A 66 13.98 11.59 -0.79
N VAL A 67 13.86 12.31 -1.91
CA VAL A 67 14.76 13.42 -2.24
C VAL A 67 14.67 14.54 -1.21
N ILE A 68 13.46 14.93 -0.81
CA ILE A 68 13.25 15.95 0.24
C ILE A 68 13.86 15.48 1.57
N ALA A 69 13.64 14.23 1.97
CA ALA A 69 14.21 13.68 3.20
C ALA A 69 15.75 13.67 3.16
N ALA A 70 16.35 13.35 2.01
CA ALA A 70 17.80 13.41 1.82
C ALA A 70 18.33 14.86 1.95
N ILE A 71 17.66 15.83 1.31
CA ILE A 71 18.03 17.26 1.42
C ILE A 71 17.93 17.74 2.86
N VAL A 72 16.84 17.40 3.57
CA VAL A 72 16.65 17.76 4.97
C VAL A 72 17.76 17.18 5.84
N LEU A 73 18.12 15.91 5.66
CA LEU A 73 19.24 15.29 6.40
C LEU A 73 20.57 15.98 6.13
N ILE A 74 20.85 16.35 4.88
CA ILE A 74 22.07 17.08 4.51
C ILE A 74 22.10 18.45 5.20
N ILE A 75 21.00 19.19 5.16
CA ILE A 75 20.88 20.50 5.84
C ILE A 75 21.11 20.34 7.35
N PHE A 76 20.44 19.38 7.99
CA PHE A 76 20.60 19.11 9.43
C PHE A 76 22.03 18.72 9.80
N PHE A 77 22.69 17.94 8.94
CA PHE A 77 24.08 17.56 9.12
C PHE A 77 25.00 18.79 9.09
N PHE A 78 24.89 19.64 8.05
CA PHE A 78 25.69 20.86 7.96
C PHE A 78 25.40 21.85 9.10
N VAL A 79 24.12 22.04 9.46
CA VAL A 79 23.73 22.88 10.60
C VAL A 79 24.36 22.37 11.91
N SER A 80 24.40 21.06 12.12
CA SER A 80 25.03 20.47 13.31
C SER A 80 26.55 20.61 13.31
N VAL A 81 27.21 20.48 12.15
CA VAL A 81 28.67 20.58 12.01
C VAL A 81 29.15 22.04 12.19
N PHE A 82 28.40 23.01 11.68
CA PHE A 82 28.75 24.43 11.79
C PHE A 82 28.21 25.10 13.07
N SER A 83 27.51 24.36 13.93
CA SER A 83 27.02 24.90 15.19
C SER A 83 28.17 25.12 16.18
N PRO A 84 28.27 26.30 16.84
CA PRO A 84 29.29 26.58 17.85
C PRO A 84 29.27 25.63 19.05
N SER A 85 28.13 24.98 19.30
CA SER A 85 27.91 24.03 20.39
C SER A 85 28.37 22.60 20.09
N GLY A 86 28.94 22.36 18.90
CA GLY A 86 29.37 21.03 18.45
C GLY A 86 28.21 20.12 18.05
N ILE A 87 28.50 18.82 17.90
CA ILE A 87 27.52 17.83 17.43
C ILE A 87 26.50 17.53 18.55
N SER A 88 25.31 18.14 18.46
CA SER A 88 24.21 17.84 19.37
C SER A 88 23.51 16.54 18.97
N PHE A 89 23.67 15.51 19.79
CA PHE A 89 23.00 14.21 19.59
C PHE A 89 21.48 14.35 19.52
N THR A 90 20.91 15.28 20.30
CA THR A 90 19.48 15.61 20.28
C THR A 90 19.03 16.15 18.93
N GLY A 91 19.85 16.99 18.29
CA GLY A 91 19.55 17.55 16.96
C GLY A 91 19.56 16.48 15.87
N ILE A 92 20.52 15.54 15.94
CA ILE A 92 20.57 14.39 15.02
C ILE A 92 19.34 13.50 15.22
N LEU A 93 18.99 13.16 16.47
CA LEU A 93 17.85 12.32 16.77
C LEU A 93 16.53 12.95 16.28
N LEU A 94 16.35 14.26 16.49
CA LEU A 94 15.17 14.99 16.00
C LEU A 94 15.14 15.04 14.47
N GLY A 95 16.28 15.25 13.80
CA GLY A 95 16.37 15.24 12.34
C GLY A 95 16.02 13.87 11.74
N ILE A 96 16.49 12.78 12.36
CA ILE A 96 16.12 11.41 11.96
C ILE A 96 14.62 11.17 12.17
N LEU A 97 14.08 11.58 13.32
CA LEU A 97 12.66 11.44 13.62
C LEU A 97 11.80 12.17 12.58
N LEU A 98 12.20 13.38 12.21
CA LEU A 98 11.48 14.22 11.25
C LEU A 98 11.59 13.66 9.83
N ALA A 99 12.77 13.19 9.42
CA ALA A 99 12.95 12.48 8.15
C ALA A 99 12.10 11.20 8.09
N ALA A 100 12.09 10.41 9.17
CA ALA A 100 11.26 9.21 9.29
C ALA A 100 9.77 9.54 9.22
N LEU A 101 9.33 10.67 9.80
CA LEU A 101 7.94 11.12 9.74
C LEU A 101 7.54 11.55 8.32
N VAL A 102 8.40 12.28 7.60
CA VAL A 102 8.16 12.68 6.20
C VAL A 102 8.03 11.46 5.29
N VAL A 103 8.91 10.46 5.45
CA VAL A 103 8.84 9.20 4.70
C VAL A 103 7.62 8.38 5.13
N GLY A 104 7.34 8.32 6.43
CA GLY A 104 6.20 7.61 7.01
C GLY A 104 4.84 8.13 6.51
N LEU A 105 4.69 9.46 6.38
CA LEU A 105 3.51 10.07 5.77
C LEU A 105 3.31 9.64 4.31
N SER A 106 4.39 9.37 3.58
CA SER A 106 4.33 8.84 2.21
C SER A 106 3.73 7.43 2.16
N VAL A 107 3.94 6.61 3.20
CA VAL A 107 3.39 5.25 3.30
C VAL A 107 1.87 5.24 3.39
N PHE A 108 1.25 6.28 3.98
CA PHE A 108 -0.21 6.40 4.02
C PHE A 108 -0.84 6.58 2.64
N ASN A 109 -0.07 7.04 1.64
CA ASN A 109 -0.51 7.16 0.26
C ASN A 109 -0.11 5.96 -0.63
N HIS A 110 0.25 4.81 -0.01
CA HIS A 110 0.68 3.64 -0.75
C HIS A 110 -0.40 3.09 -1.69
N TRP A 111 -0.03 2.93 -2.96
CA TRP A 111 -0.88 2.30 -3.98
C TRP A 111 -0.33 0.92 -4.31
N PRO A 112 -0.99 -0.19 -3.93
CA PRO A 112 -0.41 -1.53 -4.01
C PRO A 112 -0.28 -2.00 -5.46
N LYS A 113 0.70 -2.89 -5.71
CA LYS A 113 0.93 -3.48 -7.04
C LYS A 113 -0.14 -4.52 -7.38
N ILE A 114 -0.37 -4.72 -8.67
CA ILE A 114 -1.16 -5.84 -9.16
C ILE A 114 -0.21 -7.04 -9.27
N ALA A 115 -0.62 -8.21 -8.80
CA ALA A 115 0.21 -9.40 -8.92
C ALA A 115 0.40 -9.75 -10.40
N GLU A 116 1.63 -9.61 -10.91
CA GLU A 116 1.96 -9.93 -12.33
C GLU A 116 1.93 -11.44 -12.61
N SER A 117 1.75 -12.27 -11.58
CA SER A 117 1.53 -13.72 -11.66
C SER A 117 0.10 -14.07 -12.11
N GLY A 118 -0.22 -13.79 -13.38
CA GLY A 118 -0.78 -14.78 -14.30
C GLY A 118 -2.20 -15.37 -14.12
N ALA A 119 -3.02 -14.99 -13.14
CA ALA A 119 -4.39 -15.50 -13.08
C ALA A 119 -5.41 -14.40 -12.81
N LYS A 120 -6.16 -14.04 -13.86
CA LYS A 120 -7.52 -13.49 -13.73
C LYS A 120 -8.22 -14.33 -12.68
N ALA A 121 -8.36 -13.79 -11.46
CA ALA A 121 -8.69 -14.58 -10.28
C ALA A 121 -9.92 -15.44 -10.60
N ALA A 122 -9.68 -16.75 -10.77
CA ALA A 122 -10.58 -17.65 -11.47
C ALA A 122 -12.03 -17.39 -11.05
N ALA A 123 -12.87 -17.13 -12.05
CA ALA A 123 -14.30 -17.01 -11.88
C ALA A 123 -14.80 -18.21 -11.04
N PRO A 124 -15.79 -18.03 -10.16
CA PRO A 124 -16.34 -19.11 -9.34
C PRO A 124 -17.14 -20.07 -10.23
N ALA A 125 -16.47 -20.90 -11.01
CA ALA A 125 -17.08 -21.86 -11.93
C ALA A 125 -17.19 -23.28 -11.33
N GLU A 126 -16.48 -23.59 -10.24
CA GLU A 126 -16.48 -24.95 -9.68
C GLU A 126 -17.51 -25.22 -8.57
N ALA A 127 -18.17 -24.19 -8.04
CA ALA A 127 -19.20 -24.41 -7.00
C ALA A 127 -20.54 -24.95 -7.54
N LYS A 128 -20.76 -25.00 -8.86
CA LYS A 128 -22.03 -25.50 -9.46
C LYS A 128 -22.00 -26.97 -9.93
N LYS A 129 -20.86 -27.68 -9.87
CA LYS A 129 -20.82 -29.12 -10.24
C LYS A 129 -21.07 -30.09 -9.08
N ALA A 130 -20.98 -29.65 -7.82
CA ALA A 130 -21.24 -30.52 -6.66
C ALA A 130 -22.74 -30.78 -6.38
N ALA A 131 -23.66 -30.03 -6.99
CA ALA A 131 -25.11 -30.15 -6.72
C ALA A 131 -25.86 -31.15 -7.64
N LYS A 132 -25.20 -31.79 -8.62
CA LYS A 132 -25.88 -32.64 -9.63
C LYS A 132 -25.45 -34.11 -9.63
N GLY A 133 -24.75 -34.58 -8.59
CA GLY A 133 -24.24 -35.96 -8.49
C GLY A 133 -24.92 -36.87 -7.46
N LYS A 134 -25.79 -36.36 -6.57
CA LYS A 134 -26.43 -37.16 -5.50
C LYS A 134 -27.90 -37.48 -5.78
N LYS A 135 -28.19 -37.91 -7.01
CA LYS A 135 -29.44 -38.58 -7.41
C LYS A 135 -29.08 -39.69 -8.40
N ARG A 136 -28.75 -40.88 -7.87
CA ARG A 136 -28.90 -42.23 -8.49
C ARG A 136 -27.98 -43.23 -7.79
N LYS A 137 -28.47 -43.84 -6.72
CA LYS A 137 -28.84 -45.26 -6.65
C LYS A 137 -29.14 -45.58 -5.20
#